data_AF-A0A7C7Y608-F1
#
_entry.id   AF-A0A7C7Y608-F1
#
_cell.length_a   1.000
_cell.length_b   1.000
_cell.length_c   1.000
_cell.angle_alpha   90.00
_cell.angle_beta   90.00
_cell.angle_gamma   90.00
#
_symmetry.space_group_name_H-M   'P 1'
#
loop_
_entity.id
_entity.type
_entity.pdbx_description
1 polymer ?
#
loop_
_entity_poly.entity_id
_entity_poly.type
_entity_poly.pdbx_seq_one_letter_code
_entity_poly.pdbx_strand_id
1 'polypeptide(L)'
;MNNTINIQKNLIIFRIPRITVLLLFIIFFSGYNLKAQTRLMQQPALSDTHVAFIYAEDLWIANKDGSNPTRLTIDEGIESNPIFSPDGSMIAFNAQYDGNSDVFIVPVNGGIPKRLTWHPYNDLVRDFSADGKTILFASQRNSFTNRYMQLFTISIHGGTTTQLDIPNAFWASYSDDNSHIAYTPIPDRFNQWKHYRGGTATRIWLYNTKSHKVEEIQKPAGGSNDSQPKWMGEDVYFKSDRDGEFNLYSYNTNTKAIDKLTDYKDFPVINIAANNGFVIYEQAGTLHIYNAKTGANKHFNINITTDLLELRERFISGKNYVRSGSISPSGARVVVDFRGDIVTVPAEKGDPENTTATTGVHEKYPEWSPNGTSIAYFSDASGEYTLHIKNMNSGNVNTIPLTGTGFYANIHWSPDSKKVSYVDNGRNLYVTDILSKKITKIAQDVLFVPGDIRDLFGSWSHDSNWISYTIITDANFERAYAYSLSENKSHPLSDGLSNVSEPVFDPSGKYLYMLASTDAGPLVNWFDQSNIDKELTQSIYLVTLQKDVKSPLAKENDEEKPKVDKKEDDKKGDKTT
;
A
#
# COMPACT_ATOMS: atom_id res chain seq x y z
N MET A 1 -69.36 1.15 -65.61
CA MET A 1 -70.31 1.03 -64.49
C MET A 1 -69.63 1.68 -63.28
N ASN A 2 -69.85 2.99 -63.10
CA ASN A 2 -70.73 3.61 -62.09
C ASN A 2 -70.16 3.42 -60.66
N ASN A 3 -69.92 4.41 -59.80
CA ASN A 3 -70.33 5.81 -59.75
C ASN A 3 -69.38 6.60 -58.81
N THR A 4 -69.25 7.88 -59.09
CA THR A 4 -68.66 8.96 -58.31
C THR A 4 -69.47 9.28 -57.05
N ILE A 5 -68.84 9.57 -55.89
CA ILE A 5 -69.23 10.66 -54.97
C ILE A 5 -67.96 11.26 -54.33
N ASN A 6 -67.94 12.58 -54.26
CA ASN A 6 -66.88 13.49 -53.85
C ASN A 6 -67.35 14.23 -52.59
N ILE A 7 -66.58 14.34 -51.51
CA ILE A 7 -66.83 15.32 -50.42
C ILE A 7 -65.52 15.94 -49.93
N GLN A 8 -65.60 17.27 -49.79
CA GLN A 8 -64.60 18.30 -49.56
C GLN A 8 -64.01 18.42 -48.12
N LYS A 9 -62.82 19.06 -48.08
CA LYS A 9 -62.32 20.07 -47.11
C LYS A 9 -61.94 19.65 -45.67
N ASN A 10 -60.65 19.83 -45.34
CA ASN A 10 -60.18 20.97 -44.52
C ASN A 10 -58.64 20.98 -44.43
N LEU A 11 -58.00 21.90 -45.16
CA LEU A 11 -56.57 22.18 -45.04
C LEU A 11 -56.40 23.38 -44.10
N ILE A 12 -56.01 23.14 -42.84
CA ILE A 12 -55.59 24.21 -41.93
C ILE A 12 -54.11 24.51 -42.22
N ILE A 13 -53.86 25.63 -42.88
CA ILE A 13 -52.51 26.17 -43.08
C ILE A 13 -52.08 26.85 -41.78
N PHE A 14 -51.28 26.18 -40.96
CA PHE A 14 -50.48 26.87 -39.95
C PHE A 14 -49.21 27.42 -40.62
N ARG A 15 -49.22 28.72 -40.92
CA ARG A 15 -48.01 29.49 -41.20
C ARG A 15 -47.21 29.60 -39.91
N ILE A 16 -46.20 28.75 -39.73
CA ILE A 16 -45.16 28.96 -38.72
C ILE A 16 -44.27 30.12 -39.22
N PRO A 17 -44.07 31.19 -38.44
CA PRO A 17 -43.24 32.31 -38.87
C PRO A 17 -41.78 31.86 -38.95
N ARG A 18 -41.13 32.17 -40.09
CA ARG A 18 -39.71 31.88 -40.40
C ARG A 18 -38.67 32.53 -39.47
N ILE A 19 -39.09 33.12 -38.35
CA ILE A 19 -38.22 33.82 -37.40
C ILE A 19 -37.92 32.97 -36.15
N THR A 20 -38.68 31.90 -35.89
CA THR A 20 -38.43 31.03 -34.72
C THR A 20 -37.43 29.89 -34.99
N VAL A 21 -37.02 29.68 -36.24
CA VAL A 21 -36.05 28.63 -36.63
C VAL A 21 -34.60 29.14 -36.59
N LEU A 22 -34.37 30.47 -36.62
CA LEU A 22 -33.03 31.05 -36.57
C LEU A 22 -32.49 31.21 -35.13
N LEU A 23 -33.38 31.26 -34.12
CA LEU A 23 -33.00 31.39 -32.70
C LEU A 23 -32.71 30.04 -32.02
N LEU A 24 -33.05 28.93 -32.66
CA LEU A 24 -32.73 27.57 -32.20
C LEU A 24 -31.43 27.01 -32.80
N PHE A 25 -30.79 27.74 -33.72
CA PHE A 25 -29.53 27.32 -34.36
C PHE A 25 -28.28 28.05 -33.86
N ILE A 26 -28.41 28.97 -32.87
CA ILE A 26 -27.29 29.68 -32.21
C ILE A 26 -26.99 29.12 -30.81
N ILE A 27 -27.64 28.02 -30.40
CA ILE A 27 -27.34 27.29 -29.15
C ILE A 27 -26.60 25.97 -29.44
N PHE A 28 -25.92 25.89 -30.58
CA PHE A 28 -24.89 24.88 -30.84
C PHE A 28 -23.56 25.62 -31.01
N PHE A 29 -22.54 25.23 -30.23
CA PHE A 29 -21.22 25.88 -30.08
C PHE A 29 -21.10 26.98 -29.02
N SER A 30 -21.48 26.66 -27.79
CA SER A 30 -20.74 27.12 -26.61
C SER A 30 -20.56 25.98 -25.61
N GLY A 31 -20.26 24.79 -26.13
CA GLY A 31 -19.54 23.80 -25.34
C GLY A 31 -18.11 24.29 -25.21
N TYR A 32 -17.86 25.28 -24.34
CA TYR A 32 -16.54 25.37 -23.75
C TYR A 32 -16.32 24.02 -23.07
N ASN A 33 -15.54 23.15 -23.72
CA ASN A 33 -14.79 22.15 -23.00
C ASN A 33 -13.94 22.95 -22.02
N LEU A 34 -14.47 23.21 -20.83
CA LEU A 34 -13.67 23.48 -19.66
C LEU A 34 -12.80 22.23 -19.52
N LYS A 35 -11.64 22.26 -20.20
CA LYS A 35 -10.63 21.23 -20.04
C LYS A 35 -10.39 21.18 -18.54
N ALA A 36 -10.61 20.00 -17.95
CA ALA A 36 -10.34 19.81 -16.55
C ALA A 36 -8.87 20.23 -16.31
N GLN A 37 -8.65 21.15 -15.39
CA GLN A 37 -7.32 21.62 -15.02
C GLN A 37 -6.44 20.40 -14.70
N THR A 38 -5.19 20.40 -15.18
CA THR A 38 -4.23 19.37 -14.79
C THR A 38 -4.04 19.42 -13.26
N ARG A 39 -4.16 18.26 -12.62
CA ARG A 39 -3.97 18.08 -11.18
C ARG A 39 -2.73 17.24 -10.90
N LEU A 40 -2.33 17.17 -9.64
CA LEU A 40 -1.16 16.42 -9.17
C LEU A 40 0.15 16.89 -9.81
N MET A 41 0.23 18.19 -10.12
CA MET A 41 1.51 18.85 -10.38
C MET A 41 2.16 19.14 -9.03
N GLN A 42 3.37 18.62 -8.83
CA GLN A 42 4.05 18.56 -7.54
C GLN A 42 5.41 19.26 -7.58
N GLN A 43 5.97 19.53 -6.42
CA GLN A 43 7.27 20.11 -6.13
C GLN A 43 7.60 21.31 -7.04
N PRO A 44 6.80 22.39 -6.99
CA PRO A 44 6.98 23.52 -7.88
C PRO A 44 8.27 24.28 -7.58
N ALA A 45 8.86 24.87 -8.61
CA ALA A 45 9.94 25.83 -8.56
C ALA A 45 9.56 27.07 -9.35
N LEU A 46 10.13 28.22 -8.98
CA LEU A 46 9.77 29.51 -9.57
C LEU A 46 11.01 30.29 -9.99
N SER A 47 10.99 30.85 -11.20
CA SER A 47 11.93 31.89 -11.65
C SER A 47 11.18 33.17 -11.98
N ASP A 48 11.87 34.14 -12.57
CA ASP A 48 11.26 35.38 -13.03
C ASP A 48 10.31 35.17 -14.21
N THR A 49 10.57 34.16 -15.02
CA THR A 49 9.89 33.94 -16.31
C THR A 49 9.18 32.60 -16.40
N HIS A 50 9.57 31.60 -15.60
CA HIS A 50 9.05 30.25 -15.69
C HIS A 50 8.65 29.65 -14.33
N VAL A 51 7.82 28.62 -14.40
CA VAL A 51 7.53 27.68 -13.30
C VAL A 51 7.96 26.30 -13.75
N ALA A 52 8.74 25.60 -12.92
CA ALA A 52 9.02 24.18 -13.11
C ALA A 52 8.23 23.37 -12.08
N PHE A 53 7.92 22.12 -12.38
CA PHE A 53 7.15 21.24 -11.51
C PHE A 53 7.31 19.79 -11.95
N ILE A 54 7.03 18.85 -11.06
CA ILE A 54 6.99 17.42 -11.33
C ILE A 54 5.58 17.01 -11.71
N TYR A 55 5.42 16.28 -12.81
CA TYR A 55 4.13 15.73 -13.22
C TYR A 55 4.32 14.42 -13.98
N ALA A 56 3.59 13.39 -13.53
CA ALA A 56 3.78 12.01 -13.99
C ALA A 56 5.25 11.58 -13.88
N GLU A 57 5.84 11.81 -12.71
CA GLU A 57 7.23 11.51 -12.33
C GLU A 57 8.32 12.37 -12.99
N ASP A 58 8.01 13.07 -14.09
CA ASP A 58 8.99 13.85 -14.85
C ASP A 58 9.06 15.34 -14.52
N LEU A 59 10.15 15.98 -14.94
CA LEU A 59 10.35 17.42 -14.87
C LEU A 59 9.63 18.15 -16.02
N TRP A 60 8.75 19.07 -15.67
CA TRP A 60 8.04 19.96 -16.58
C TRP A 60 8.37 21.42 -16.32
N ILE A 61 8.18 22.24 -17.35
CA ILE A 61 8.27 23.70 -17.27
C ILE A 61 7.09 24.36 -17.98
N ALA A 62 6.66 25.51 -17.48
CA ALA A 62 5.71 26.40 -18.13
C ALA A 62 6.17 27.86 -17.95
N ASN A 63 5.63 28.77 -18.75
CA ASN A 63 5.75 30.20 -18.50
C ASN A 63 5.14 30.55 -17.13
N LYS A 64 5.58 31.67 -16.53
CA LYS A 64 5.06 32.17 -15.23
C LYS A 64 3.59 32.57 -15.26
N ASP A 65 2.94 32.59 -16.41
CA ASP A 65 1.48 32.75 -16.57
C ASP A 65 0.74 31.42 -16.76
N GLY A 66 1.45 30.28 -16.73
CA GLY A 66 0.93 28.93 -16.92
C GLY A 66 0.84 28.48 -18.39
N SER A 67 1.20 29.34 -19.34
CA SER A 67 1.20 29.00 -20.76
C SER A 67 2.42 28.16 -21.17
N ASN A 68 2.33 27.53 -22.35
CA ASN A 68 3.40 26.73 -22.97
C ASN A 68 4.04 25.64 -22.08
N PRO A 69 3.25 24.78 -21.41
CA PRO A 69 3.82 23.68 -20.65
C PRO A 69 4.57 22.70 -21.55
N THR A 70 5.79 22.37 -21.18
CA THR A 70 6.71 21.49 -21.91
C THR A 70 7.37 20.51 -20.95
N ARG A 71 7.44 19.23 -21.34
CA ARG A 71 8.18 18.19 -20.60
C ARG A 71 9.67 18.33 -20.93
N LEU A 72 10.52 18.46 -19.92
CA LEU A 72 11.98 18.67 -20.11
C LEU A 72 12.78 17.38 -20.12
N THR A 73 12.28 16.33 -19.47
CA THR A 73 12.94 15.02 -19.30
C THR A 73 11.97 13.88 -19.61
N ILE A 74 12.46 12.69 -19.97
CA ILE A 74 11.63 11.52 -20.35
C ILE A 74 12.28 10.17 -19.99
N ASP A 75 13.31 10.17 -19.14
CA ASP A 75 14.10 8.96 -18.88
C ASP A 75 13.46 8.13 -17.76
N GLU A 76 13.79 6.84 -17.69
CA GLU A 76 13.22 5.94 -16.67
C GLU A 76 13.71 6.34 -15.27
N GLY A 77 12.76 6.56 -14.35
CA GLY A 77 13.04 6.93 -12.96
C GLY A 77 12.12 8.05 -12.50
N ILE A 78 12.36 8.52 -11.27
CA ILE A 78 11.58 9.60 -10.66
C ILE A 78 12.43 10.87 -10.60
N GLU A 79 11.92 11.97 -11.16
CA GLU A 79 12.45 13.30 -10.96
C GLU A 79 11.81 14.01 -9.75
N SER A 80 12.60 14.84 -9.06
CA SER A 80 12.12 15.57 -7.88
C SER A 80 12.93 16.84 -7.58
N ASN A 81 12.42 17.67 -6.68
CA ASN A 81 13.03 18.89 -6.14
C ASN A 81 13.68 19.82 -7.19
N PRO A 82 12.95 20.26 -8.24
CA PRO A 82 13.51 21.23 -9.17
C PRO A 82 13.76 22.57 -8.47
N ILE A 83 14.86 23.23 -8.84
CA ILE A 83 15.23 24.58 -8.39
C ILE A 83 15.88 25.32 -9.55
N PHE A 84 15.47 26.55 -9.80
CA PHE A 84 16.08 27.41 -10.81
C PHE A 84 17.41 27.99 -10.32
N SER A 85 18.36 28.17 -11.23
CA SER A 85 19.48 29.08 -10.99
C SER A 85 18.98 30.52 -10.81
N PRO A 86 19.73 31.41 -10.12
CA PRO A 86 19.30 32.78 -9.87
C PRO A 86 19.01 33.60 -11.14
N ASP A 87 19.69 33.29 -12.25
CA ASP A 87 19.47 33.91 -13.56
C ASP A 87 18.32 33.25 -14.36
N GLY A 88 17.73 32.18 -13.84
CA GLY A 88 16.65 31.41 -14.47
C GLY A 88 17.07 30.60 -15.69
N SER A 89 18.37 30.48 -15.99
CA SER A 89 18.86 29.82 -17.21
C SER A 89 19.01 28.30 -17.08
N MET A 90 19.11 27.79 -15.85
CA MET A 90 19.30 26.38 -15.52
C MET A 90 18.31 25.91 -14.46
N ILE A 91 18.07 24.60 -14.42
CA ILE A 91 17.32 23.91 -13.37
C ILE A 91 18.21 22.81 -12.79
N ALA A 92 18.47 22.86 -11.49
CA ALA A 92 18.99 21.71 -10.75
C ALA A 92 17.82 20.89 -10.21
N PHE A 93 17.95 19.57 -10.26
CA PHE A 93 16.89 18.66 -9.85
C PHE A 93 17.48 17.32 -9.43
N ASN A 94 16.64 16.49 -8.83
CA ASN A 94 16.95 15.10 -8.54
C ASN A 94 16.44 14.19 -9.64
N ALA A 95 17.21 13.17 -10.01
CA ALA A 95 16.78 12.12 -10.93
C ALA A 95 17.31 10.75 -10.51
N GLN A 96 16.61 9.69 -10.93
CA GLN A 96 16.95 8.30 -10.63
C GLN A 96 17.46 7.50 -11.85
N TYR A 97 17.88 8.19 -12.92
CA TYR A 97 18.23 7.57 -14.21
C TYR A 97 19.30 6.47 -14.11
N ASP A 98 20.13 6.50 -13.07
CA ASP A 98 21.20 5.52 -12.82
C ASP A 98 20.97 4.68 -11.54
N GLY A 99 19.72 4.55 -11.08
CA GLY A 99 19.32 3.68 -9.96
C GLY A 99 19.44 4.27 -8.55
N ASN A 100 19.94 5.50 -8.40
CA ASN A 100 19.99 6.26 -7.15
C ASN A 100 19.50 7.70 -7.37
N SER A 101 19.02 8.38 -6.32
CA SER A 101 18.64 9.79 -6.43
C SER A 101 19.89 10.69 -6.35
N ASP A 102 20.30 11.22 -7.50
CA ASP A 102 21.47 12.08 -7.65
C ASP A 102 21.09 13.50 -8.07
N VAL A 103 22.05 14.43 -7.98
CA VAL A 103 21.90 15.81 -8.44
C VAL A 103 22.19 15.88 -9.94
N PHE A 104 21.23 16.40 -10.69
CA PHE A 104 21.34 16.72 -12.11
C PHE A 104 21.11 18.20 -12.36
N ILE A 105 21.58 18.69 -13.52
CA ILE A 105 21.31 20.04 -14.01
C ILE A 105 20.94 20.00 -15.49
N VAL A 106 19.98 20.84 -15.90
CA VAL A 106 19.53 20.96 -17.29
C VAL A 106 19.26 22.44 -17.63
N PRO A 107 19.51 22.90 -18.88
CA PRO A 107 19.08 24.23 -19.30
C PRO A 107 17.55 24.39 -19.25
N VAL A 108 17.09 25.60 -18.97
CA VAL A 108 15.65 25.93 -18.88
C VAL A 108 14.88 25.63 -20.17
N ASN A 109 15.55 25.71 -21.32
CA ASN A 109 14.99 25.43 -22.64
C ASN A 109 15.12 23.94 -23.04
N GLY A 110 15.53 23.08 -22.11
CA GLY A 110 15.80 21.66 -22.36
C GLY A 110 17.20 21.37 -22.89
N GLY A 111 17.46 20.09 -23.15
CA GLY A 111 18.77 19.56 -23.53
C GLY A 111 19.08 18.27 -22.80
N ILE A 112 20.32 17.80 -22.90
CA ILE A 112 20.77 16.59 -22.20
C ILE A 112 21.03 16.95 -20.73
N PRO A 113 20.32 16.34 -19.75
CA PRO A 113 20.64 16.53 -18.34
C PRO A 113 22.05 16.06 -18.01
N LYS A 114 22.76 16.84 -17.20
CA LYS A 114 24.11 16.51 -16.74
C LYS A 114 24.06 16.08 -15.28
N ARG A 115 24.49 14.83 -15.01
CA ARG A 115 24.71 14.33 -13.65
C ARG A 115 25.90 15.04 -12.98
N LEU A 116 25.74 15.40 -11.71
CA LEU A 116 26.76 16.08 -10.91
C LEU A 116 27.24 15.25 -9.72
N THR A 117 26.46 14.30 -9.20
CA THR A 117 26.85 13.45 -8.06
C THR A 117 26.79 11.96 -8.37
N TRP A 118 27.53 11.15 -7.62
CA TRP A 118 27.67 9.70 -7.83
C TRP A 118 27.78 8.93 -6.50
N HIS A 119 27.11 9.39 -5.45
CA HIS A 119 27.19 8.72 -4.15
C HIS A 119 26.15 7.59 -4.04
N PRO A 120 26.41 6.45 -3.37
CA PRO A 120 25.42 5.39 -3.19
C PRO A 120 24.23 5.74 -2.25
N TYR A 121 24.20 6.94 -1.69
CA TYR A 121 23.08 7.44 -0.89
C TYR A 121 22.43 8.60 -1.64
N ASN A 122 21.17 8.90 -1.30
CA ASN A 122 20.43 9.99 -1.92
C ASN A 122 21.12 11.35 -1.69
N ASP A 123 21.24 12.13 -2.77
CA ASP A 123 21.74 13.49 -2.78
C ASP A 123 20.61 14.45 -3.22
N LEU A 124 19.96 15.12 -2.27
CA LEU A 124 18.70 15.83 -2.49
C LEU A 124 18.93 17.34 -2.72
N VAL A 125 18.49 17.89 -3.86
CA VAL A 125 18.70 19.31 -4.21
C VAL A 125 17.96 20.24 -3.25
N ARG A 126 18.61 21.34 -2.80
CA ARG A 126 18.07 22.27 -1.80
C ARG A 126 18.08 23.73 -2.21
N ASP A 127 19.15 24.21 -2.84
CA ASP A 127 19.20 25.57 -3.37
C ASP A 127 20.37 25.80 -4.34
N PHE A 128 20.43 26.99 -4.95
CA PHE A 128 21.61 27.52 -5.63
C PHE A 128 22.31 28.59 -4.77
N SER A 129 23.63 28.72 -4.90
CA SER A 129 24.31 29.92 -4.43
C SER A 129 23.85 31.15 -5.21
N ALA A 130 23.85 32.32 -4.58
CA ALA A 130 23.44 33.60 -5.20
C ALA A 130 24.18 33.94 -6.52
N ASP A 131 25.41 33.45 -6.71
CA ASP A 131 26.18 33.64 -7.95
C ASP A 131 25.88 32.60 -9.04
N GLY A 132 25.00 31.63 -8.76
CA GLY A 132 24.59 30.55 -9.65
C GLY A 132 25.65 29.48 -9.92
N LYS A 133 26.82 29.52 -9.26
CA LYS A 133 27.95 28.63 -9.60
C LYS A 133 27.95 27.31 -8.84
N THR A 134 27.21 27.22 -7.73
CA THR A 134 27.16 26.03 -6.89
C THR A 134 25.75 25.64 -6.51
N ILE A 135 25.52 24.34 -6.38
CA ILE A 135 24.25 23.75 -5.92
C ILE A 135 24.46 23.26 -4.50
N LEU A 136 23.55 23.62 -3.61
CA LEU A 136 23.40 23.10 -2.26
C LEU A 136 22.50 21.86 -2.29
N PHE A 137 22.95 20.78 -1.67
CA PHE A 137 22.18 19.54 -1.56
C PHE A 137 22.36 18.88 -0.18
N ALA A 138 21.38 18.08 0.23
CA ALA A 138 21.41 17.31 1.47
C ALA A 138 21.74 15.84 1.17
N SER A 139 22.64 15.23 1.95
CA SER A 139 23.10 13.86 1.71
C SER A 139 23.39 13.13 3.02
N GLN A 140 23.27 11.80 2.97
CA GLN A 140 23.64 10.90 4.09
C GLN A 140 25.09 10.42 4.02
N ARG A 141 25.85 10.84 2.99
CA ARG A 141 27.19 10.32 2.67
C ARG A 141 28.17 10.23 3.83
N ASN A 142 28.13 11.17 4.78
CA ASN A 142 29.03 11.20 5.93
C ASN A 142 28.30 10.95 7.27
N SER A 143 27.07 10.43 7.22
CA SER A 143 26.29 10.09 8.41
C SER A 143 26.52 8.63 8.81
N PHE A 144 26.75 8.38 10.10
CA PHE A 144 26.85 7.03 10.65
C PHE A 144 25.48 6.33 10.81
N THR A 145 24.39 7.02 10.48
CA THR A 145 23.02 6.53 10.61
C THR A 145 22.13 7.07 9.51
N ASN A 146 21.11 6.29 9.11
CA ASN A 146 20.12 6.71 8.12
C ASN A 146 19.10 7.73 8.67
N ARG A 147 19.30 8.25 9.89
CA ARG A 147 18.40 9.20 10.56
C ARG A 147 18.70 10.66 10.27
N TYR A 148 19.91 10.97 9.84
CA TYR A 148 20.38 12.34 9.65
C TYR A 148 20.91 12.55 8.22
N MET A 149 20.89 13.80 7.79
CA MET A 149 21.49 14.30 6.55
C MET A 149 22.34 15.51 6.88
N GLN A 150 23.33 15.79 6.03
CA GLN A 150 24.22 16.94 6.11
C GLN A 150 24.16 17.72 4.79
N LEU A 151 24.49 19.01 4.84
CA LEU A 151 24.54 19.84 3.64
C LEU A 151 25.91 19.80 2.98
N PHE A 152 25.87 19.76 1.66
CA PHE A 152 27.04 19.76 0.79
C PHE A 152 26.82 20.72 -0.38
N THR A 153 27.91 21.20 -0.95
CA THR A 153 27.89 21.96 -2.21
C THR A 153 28.66 21.25 -3.31
N ILE A 154 28.25 21.50 -4.54
CA ILE A 154 28.96 21.08 -5.74
C ILE A 154 28.89 22.16 -6.81
N SER A 155 29.93 22.29 -7.63
CA SER A 155 29.90 23.21 -8.78
C SER A 155 28.93 22.72 -9.85
N ILE A 156 28.28 23.65 -10.56
CA ILE A 156 27.48 23.34 -11.77
C ILE A 156 28.31 22.67 -12.88
N HIS A 157 29.64 22.79 -12.81
CA HIS A 157 30.55 22.13 -13.73
C HIS A 157 30.92 20.69 -13.28
N GLY A 158 30.48 20.25 -12.11
CA GLY A 158 30.82 18.98 -11.47
C GLY A 158 32.10 19.07 -10.63
N GLY A 159 32.62 17.92 -10.22
CA GLY A 159 33.87 17.83 -9.46
C GLY A 159 33.65 17.42 -7.99
N THR A 160 34.53 17.89 -7.11
CA THR A 160 34.52 17.51 -5.68
C THR A 160 33.39 18.17 -4.93
N THR A 161 32.72 17.42 -4.05
CA THR A 161 31.70 17.93 -3.14
C THR A 161 32.32 18.47 -1.86
N THR A 162 31.83 19.59 -1.35
CA THR A 162 32.29 20.21 -0.09
C THR A 162 31.20 20.13 0.96
N GLN A 163 31.51 19.59 2.15
CA GLN A 163 30.57 19.57 3.27
C GLN A 163 30.50 20.93 3.96
N LEU A 164 29.31 21.34 4.40
CA LEU A 164 29.12 22.52 5.26
C LEU A 164 29.26 22.14 6.74
N ASP A 165 29.71 23.11 7.55
CA ASP A 165 29.86 22.98 9.01
C ASP A 165 28.51 23.05 9.76
N ILE A 166 27.48 22.38 9.22
CA ILE A 166 26.15 22.24 9.81
C ILE A 166 25.97 20.75 10.17
N PRO A 167 25.88 20.38 11.47
CA PRO A 167 25.91 18.99 11.89
C PRO A 167 24.83 18.12 11.26
N ASN A 168 23.59 18.63 11.19
CA ASN A 168 22.45 17.97 10.57
C ASN A 168 21.56 19.01 9.89
N ALA A 169 21.07 18.71 8.69
CA ALA A 169 20.13 19.54 7.96
C ALA A 169 19.41 18.72 6.87
N PHE A 170 18.13 19.03 6.61
CA PHE A 170 17.31 18.34 5.62
C PHE A 170 16.78 19.28 4.54
N TRP A 171 15.88 20.20 4.89
CA TRP A 171 15.49 21.33 4.03
C TRP A 171 16.44 22.49 4.26
N ALA A 172 16.80 23.23 3.21
CA ALA A 172 17.64 24.41 3.34
C ALA A 172 17.35 25.40 2.20
N SER A 173 17.55 26.69 2.47
CA SER A 173 17.52 27.77 1.48
C SER A 173 18.49 28.87 1.89
N TYR A 174 19.27 29.38 0.93
CA TYR A 174 20.19 30.50 1.13
C TYR A 174 19.43 31.82 1.21
N SER A 175 19.94 32.77 2.00
CA SER A 175 19.60 34.17 1.80
C SER A 175 20.13 34.66 0.44
N ASP A 176 19.49 35.70 -0.12
CA ASP A 176 19.81 36.26 -1.44
C ASP A 176 21.30 36.66 -1.61
N ASP A 177 22.03 36.86 -0.50
CA ASP A 177 23.45 37.24 -0.45
C ASP A 177 24.38 36.11 0.05
N ASN A 178 23.88 34.89 0.25
CA ASN A 178 24.55 33.74 0.87
C ASN A 178 25.06 33.96 2.31
N SER A 179 24.70 35.06 2.98
CA SER A 179 25.16 35.35 4.35
C SER A 179 24.48 34.48 5.40
N HIS A 180 23.32 33.91 5.07
CA HIS A 180 22.55 33.03 5.94
C HIS A 180 21.98 31.83 5.19
N ILE A 181 21.61 30.80 5.96
CA ILE A 181 20.86 29.64 5.51
C ILE A 181 19.68 29.42 6.46
N ALA A 182 18.46 29.40 5.94
CA ALA A 182 17.29 28.90 6.67
C ALA A 182 17.15 27.40 6.42
N TYR A 183 17.11 26.58 7.47
CA TYR A 183 17.10 25.13 7.32
C TYR A 183 16.30 24.40 8.41
N THR A 184 15.90 23.16 8.12
CA THR A 184 15.40 22.23 9.13
C THR A 184 16.52 21.28 9.56
N PRO A 185 16.81 21.10 10.87
CA PRO A 185 17.89 20.21 11.30
C PRO A 185 17.65 18.72 11.02
N ILE A 186 16.38 18.33 10.85
CA ILE A 186 15.93 16.95 10.65
C ILE A 186 14.82 16.91 9.58
N PRO A 187 14.57 15.76 8.94
CA PRO A 187 13.46 15.61 8.01
C PRO A 187 12.10 15.75 8.68
N ASP A 188 11.11 16.10 7.87
CA ASP A 188 9.70 16.05 8.24
C ASP A 188 9.35 14.65 8.73
N ARG A 189 8.74 14.55 9.91
CA ARG A 189 8.18 13.27 10.36
C ARG A 189 6.97 12.97 9.51
N PHE A 190 7.03 11.84 8.81
CA PHE A 190 6.00 11.23 7.97
C PHE A 190 4.89 12.20 7.57
N ASN A 191 4.80 12.57 6.29
CA ASN A 191 3.71 13.40 5.76
C ASN A 191 2.28 12.84 6.04
N GLN A 192 2.18 11.68 6.69
CA GLN A 192 0.98 10.98 7.14
C GLN A 192 0.51 11.40 8.56
N TRP A 193 1.37 11.98 9.42
CA TRP A 193 1.03 12.35 10.79
C TRP A 193 0.79 13.85 10.96
N LYS A 194 -0.44 14.28 10.69
CA LYS A 194 -0.89 15.65 11.02
C LYS A 194 -0.78 15.92 12.52
N HIS A 195 -0.50 17.17 12.88
CA HIS A 195 -0.41 17.65 14.26
C HIS A 195 0.64 16.93 15.13
N TYR A 196 1.71 16.39 14.53
CA TYR A 196 2.77 15.75 15.30
C TYR A 196 3.43 16.73 16.28
N ARG A 197 3.57 16.34 17.56
CA ARG A 197 4.18 17.16 18.63
C ARG A 197 5.26 16.41 19.43
N GLY A 198 5.73 15.28 18.93
CA GLY A 198 6.79 14.51 19.59
C GLY A 198 8.17 15.16 19.47
N GLY A 199 9.20 14.50 20.01
CA GLY A 199 10.57 15.04 20.11
C GLY A 199 11.26 15.42 18.80
N THR A 200 10.70 15.03 17.66
CA THR A 200 11.20 15.36 16.31
C THR A 200 10.27 16.27 15.53
N ALA A 201 9.42 17.06 16.21
CA ALA A 201 8.60 18.07 15.56
C ALA A 201 9.52 19.08 14.87
N THR A 202 9.23 19.40 13.60
CA THR A 202 10.14 20.18 12.77
C THR A 202 10.24 21.62 13.24
N ARG A 203 11.39 22.23 12.99
CA ARG A 203 11.72 23.61 13.35
C ARG A 203 12.62 24.18 12.28
N ILE A 204 12.61 25.50 12.14
CA ILE A 204 13.45 26.22 11.19
C ILE A 204 14.49 27.02 11.96
N TRP A 205 15.75 26.83 11.59
CA TRP A 205 16.91 27.53 12.12
C TRP A 205 17.51 28.43 11.04
N LEU A 206 17.93 29.63 11.43
CA LEU A 206 18.65 30.59 10.62
C LEU A 206 20.12 30.54 11.03
N TYR A 207 20.98 30.07 10.14
CA TYR A 207 22.41 29.93 10.36
C TYR A 207 23.17 31.04 9.63
N ASN A 208 24.03 31.76 10.33
CA ASN A 208 24.93 32.75 9.75
C ASN A 208 26.20 32.07 9.21
N THR A 209 26.49 32.20 7.92
CA THR A 209 27.55 31.46 7.23
C THR A 209 28.98 31.88 7.60
N LYS A 210 29.16 33.02 8.29
CA LYS A 210 30.48 33.50 8.74
C LYS A 210 30.74 33.26 10.22
N SER A 211 29.76 33.57 11.07
CA SER A 211 29.88 33.48 12.53
C SER A 211 29.42 32.13 13.09
N HIS A 212 28.73 31.34 12.28
CA HIS A 212 28.12 30.06 12.65
C HIS A 212 27.04 30.17 13.74
N LYS A 213 26.58 31.39 14.04
CA LYS A 213 25.48 31.64 14.95
C LYS A 213 24.18 31.07 14.38
N VAL A 214 23.39 30.43 15.23
CA VAL A 214 22.06 29.88 14.89
C VAL A 214 20.97 30.60 15.69
N GLU A 215 19.86 30.91 15.03
CA GLU A 215 18.62 31.40 15.65
C GLU A 215 17.43 30.55 15.21
N GLU A 216 16.52 30.19 16.12
CA GLU A 216 15.30 29.43 15.79
C GLU A 216 14.13 30.39 15.51
N ILE A 217 13.38 30.15 14.43
CA ILE A 217 12.09 30.83 14.20
C ILE A 217 11.13 30.43 15.31
N GLN A 218 10.52 31.40 15.98
CA GLN A 218 9.68 31.15 17.14
C GLN A 218 8.44 30.30 16.84
N LYS A 219 8.09 29.47 17.81
CA LYS A 219 6.95 28.54 17.78
C LYS A 219 5.91 28.92 18.83
N PRO A 220 4.62 28.63 18.61
CA PRO A 220 3.61 28.80 19.64
C PRO A 220 3.89 27.86 20.83
N ALA A 221 3.33 28.17 22.00
CA ALA A 221 3.51 27.36 23.22
C ALA A 221 3.04 25.89 23.04
N GLY A 222 1.99 25.66 22.23
CA GLY A 222 1.51 24.32 21.87
C GLY A 222 2.35 23.59 20.82
N GLY A 223 3.42 24.21 20.33
CA GLY A 223 4.28 23.69 19.28
C GLY A 223 3.66 23.74 17.89
N SER A 224 4.50 23.50 16.88
CA SER A 224 4.15 23.42 15.46
C SER A 224 5.15 22.50 14.74
N ASN A 225 4.86 22.18 13.48
CA ASN A 225 5.81 21.66 12.51
C ASN A 225 6.06 22.74 11.47
N ASP A 226 7.16 23.47 11.60
CA ASP A 226 7.59 24.47 10.63
C ASP A 226 8.59 23.82 9.67
N SER A 227 8.37 23.90 8.36
CA SER A 227 9.21 23.20 7.37
C SER A 227 9.25 23.89 6.00
N GLN A 228 10.14 23.38 5.14
CA GLN A 228 10.43 23.85 3.78
C GLN A 228 10.68 25.36 3.72
N PRO A 229 11.65 25.90 4.48
CA PRO A 229 11.99 27.31 4.40
C PRO A 229 12.43 27.70 2.98
N LYS A 230 11.96 28.86 2.53
CA LYS A 230 12.37 29.54 1.31
C LYS A 230 12.67 30.99 1.64
N TRP A 231 13.94 31.36 1.61
CA TRP A 231 14.37 32.73 1.88
C TRP A 231 14.10 33.59 0.63
N MET A 232 13.59 34.80 0.83
CA MET A 232 13.43 35.77 -0.25
C MET A 232 13.41 37.18 0.34
N GLY A 233 14.44 37.97 0.03
CA GLY A 233 14.61 39.30 0.62
C GLY A 233 14.78 39.25 2.13
N GLU A 234 13.94 40.00 2.85
CA GLU A 234 13.97 40.08 4.32
C GLU A 234 13.16 38.97 5.00
N ASP A 235 12.46 38.12 4.23
CA ASP A 235 11.52 37.14 4.78
C ASP A 235 11.95 35.70 4.50
N VAL A 236 11.61 34.81 5.42
CA VAL A 236 11.63 33.36 5.22
C VAL A 236 10.19 32.87 5.12
N TYR A 237 9.81 32.34 3.96
CA TYR A 237 8.52 31.71 3.73
C TYR A 237 8.59 30.23 4.09
N PHE A 238 7.56 29.68 4.72
CA PHE A 238 7.55 28.29 5.16
C PHE A 238 6.12 27.76 5.33
N LYS A 239 5.97 26.43 5.30
CA LYS A 239 4.70 25.79 5.67
C LYS A 239 4.68 25.47 7.16
N SER A 240 3.52 25.60 7.77
CA SER A 240 3.39 25.34 9.21
C SER A 240 1.97 24.93 9.62
N ASP A 241 1.87 24.00 10.56
CA ASP A 241 0.61 23.54 11.19
C ASP A 241 0.28 24.27 12.51
N ARG A 242 0.90 25.43 12.75
CA ARG A 242 0.79 26.18 14.03
C ARG A 242 -0.65 26.55 14.42
N ASP A 243 -1.54 26.67 13.44
CA ASP A 243 -2.98 26.94 13.64
C ASP A 243 -3.86 25.73 13.27
N GLY A 244 -3.32 24.52 13.38
CA GLY A 244 -4.00 23.26 13.09
C GLY A 244 -3.59 22.66 11.75
N GLU A 245 -4.07 23.20 10.64
CA GLU A 245 -3.76 22.70 9.30
C GLU A 245 -2.53 23.39 8.69
N PHE A 246 -1.73 22.67 7.90
CA PHE A 246 -0.55 23.25 7.24
C PHE A 246 -0.96 24.39 6.29
N ASN A 247 -0.50 25.59 6.62
CA ASN A 247 -0.70 26.81 5.85
C ASN A 247 0.63 27.47 5.53
N LEU A 248 0.60 28.44 4.62
CA LEU A 248 1.74 29.27 4.28
C LEU A 248 1.92 30.40 5.29
N TYR A 249 3.13 30.55 5.79
CA TYR A 249 3.54 31.63 6.70
C TYR A 249 4.80 32.31 6.18
N SER A 250 5.07 33.51 6.69
CA SER A 250 6.35 34.19 6.52
C SER A 250 6.91 34.63 7.87
N TYR A 251 8.23 34.68 7.98
CA TYR A 251 8.97 35.23 9.11
C TYR A 251 9.88 36.34 8.61
N ASN A 252 9.69 37.57 9.09
CA ASN A 252 10.55 38.68 8.74
C ASN A 252 11.80 38.68 9.63
N THR A 253 12.97 38.63 9.01
CA THR A 253 14.26 38.43 9.71
C THR A 253 14.73 39.65 10.50
N ASN A 254 14.25 40.85 10.15
CA ASN A 254 14.57 42.09 10.85
C ASN A 254 13.67 42.31 12.08
N THR A 255 12.35 42.23 11.88
CA THR A 255 11.34 42.52 12.91
C THR A 255 11.00 41.30 13.76
N LYS A 256 11.33 40.10 13.28
CA LYS A 256 10.94 38.80 13.84
C LYS A 256 9.43 38.57 13.82
N ALA A 257 8.66 39.35 13.06
CA ALA A 257 7.23 39.15 12.91
C ALA A 257 6.93 37.84 12.16
N ILE A 258 5.83 37.18 12.50
CA ILE A 258 5.30 36.05 11.73
C ILE A 258 3.91 36.36 11.25
N ASP A 259 3.72 36.27 9.94
CA ASP A 259 2.44 36.50 9.28
C ASP A 259 1.88 35.20 8.71
N LYS A 260 0.58 35.00 8.92
CA LYS A 260 -0.20 33.94 8.29
C LYS A 260 -0.65 34.40 6.91
N LEU A 261 -0.23 33.71 5.86
CA LEU A 261 -0.48 34.10 4.46
C LEU A 261 -1.68 33.37 3.84
N THR A 262 -2.02 32.18 4.36
CA THR A 262 -3.21 31.40 3.97
C THR A 262 -3.95 30.83 5.18
N ASP A 263 -5.21 30.41 5.02
CA ASP A 263 -6.02 29.87 6.12
C ASP A 263 -6.92 28.69 5.72
N TYR A 264 -6.35 27.71 5.00
CA TYR A 264 -7.04 26.48 4.59
C TYR A 264 -7.42 25.60 5.79
N LYS A 265 -8.55 24.89 5.65
CA LYS A 265 -9.12 23.99 6.67
C LYS A 265 -9.44 22.58 6.14
N ASP A 266 -9.30 22.38 4.84
CA ASP A 266 -9.65 21.19 4.09
C ASP A 266 -8.41 20.33 3.75
N PHE A 267 -7.50 20.88 2.95
CA PHE A 267 -6.27 20.23 2.51
C PHE A 267 -5.04 21.10 2.84
N PRO A 268 -3.92 20.47 3.23
CA PRO A 268 -2.70 21.16 3.62
C PRO A 268 -1.99 21.81 2.43
N VAL A 269 -1.20 22.84 2.74
CA VAL A 269 -0.07 23.27 1.90
C VAL A 269 1.05 22.22 2.00
N ILE A 270 1.49 21.67 0.87
CA ILE A 270 2.41 20.50 0.86
C ILE A 270 3.84 20.89 0.49
N ASN A 271 4.06 21.52 -0.67
CA ASN A 271 5.37 22.00 -1.12
C ASN A 271 5.30 23.48 -1.46
N ILE A 272 6.41 24.19 -1.25
CA ILE A 272 6.53 25.62 -1.52
C ILE A 272 7.84 25.96 -2.23
N ALA A 273 7.82 27.00 -3.07
CA ALA A 273 8.98 27.69 -3.59
C ALA A 273 8.72 29.20 -3.62
N ALA A 274 9.77 30.01 -3.49
CA ALA A 274 9.66 31.47 -3.52
C ALA A 274 10.72 32.05 -4.46
N ASN A 275 10.35 33.08 -5.21
CA ASN A 275 11.28 33.87 -6.00
C ASN A 275 10.67 35.24 -6.37
N ASN A 276 11.48 36.29 -6.27
CA ASN A 276 11.19 37.65 -6.75
C ASN A 276 9.79 38.18 -6.39
N GLY A 277 9.44 38.16 -5.10
CA GLY A 277 8.17 38.66 -4.55
C GLY A 277 6.97 37.73 -4.73
N PHE A 278 7.18 36.48 -5.15
CA PHE A 278 6.11 35.50 -5.30
C PHE A 278 6.45 34.19 -4.59
N VAL A 279 5.42 33.52 -4.08
CA VAL A 279 5.50 32.17 -3.53
C VAL A 279 4.54 31.27 -4.31
N ILE A 280 5.04 30.19 -4.87
CA ILE A 280 4.23 29.14 -5.48
C ILE A 280 4.12 27.96 -4.52
N TYR A 281 2.94 27.36 -4.41
CA TYR A 281 2.72 26.24 -3.51
C TYR A 281 1.65 25.27 -3.99
N GLU A 282 1.68 24.06 -3.44
CA GLU A 282 0.67 23.02 -3.67
C GLU A 282 -0.41 23.00 -2.59
N GLN A 283 -1.67 22.89 -3.02
CA GLN A 283 -2.80 22.60 -2.15
C GLN A 283 -3.89 21.84 -2.95
N ALA A 284 -4.49 20.83 -2.32
CA ALA A 284 -5.57 20.00 -2.91
C ALA A 284 -5.27 19.43 -4.32
N GLY A 285 -4.00 19.11 -4.61
CA GLY A 285 -3.56 18.59 -5.91
C GLY A 285 -3.50 19.65 -7.02
N THR A 286 -3.51 20.95 -6.67
CA THR A 286 -3.35 22.06 -7.61
C THR A 286 -2.25 23.02 -7.15
N LEU A 287 -1.75 23.83 -8.08
CA LEU A 287 -0.78 24.89 -7.78
C LEU A 287 -1.48 26.22 -7.53
N HIS A 288 -0.87 27.02 -6.65
CA HIS A 288 -1.30 28.36 -6.28
C HIS A 288 -0.11 29.30 -6.30
N ILE A 289 -0.33 30.56 -6.65
CA ILE A 289 0.69 31.61 -6.60
C ILE A 289 0.21 32.77 -5.70
N TYR A 290 1.05 33.07 -4.70
CA TYR A 290 0.87 34.16 -3.75
C TYR A 290 1.83 35.30 -4.09
N ASN A 291 1.32 36.52 -4.15
CA ASN A 291 2.14 37.73 -4.33
C ASN A 291 2.45 38.35 -2.96
N ALA A 292 3.71 38.32 -2.56
CA ALA A 292 4.17 38.78 -1.25
C ALA A 292 3.88 40.26 -0.98
N LYS A 293 3.88 41.09 -2.03
CA LYS A 293 3.68 42.54 -1.88
C LYS A 293 2.21 42.93 -1.73
N THR A 294 1.31 42.24 -2.42
CA THR A 294 -0.12 42.60 -2.48
C THR A 294 -1.01 41.69 -1.63
N GLY A 295 -0.48 40.55 -1.19
CA GLY A 295 -1.26 39.50 -0.54
C GLY A 295 -2.21 38.75 -1.47
N ALA A 296 -2.16 39.02 -2.78
CA ALA A 296 -3.02 38.37 -3.74
C ALA A 296 -2.65 36.89 -3.88
N ASN A 297 -3.64 36.02 -3.69
CA ASN A 297 -3.51 34.57 -3.81
C ASN A 297 -4.41 34.06 -4.94
N LYS A 298 -3.86 33.29 -5.87
CA LYS A 298 -4.60 32.81 -7.05
C LYS A 298 -4.26 31.36 -7.36
N HIS A 299 -5.22 30.62 -7.89
CA HIS A 299 -4.93 29.35 -8.55
C HIS A 299 -3.99 29.58 -9.74
N PHE A 300 -2.98 28.73 -9.85
CA PHE A 300 -2.05 28.69 -10.96
C PHE A 300 -2.44 27.55 -11.91
N ASN A 301 -3.07 27.93 -13.03
CA ASN A 301 -3.64 26.98 -13.97
C ASN A 301 -2.61 26.61 -15.03
N ILE A 302 -2.33 25.32 -15.15
CA ILE A 302 -1.55 24.73 -16.25
C ILE A 302 -2.40 23.62 -16.85
N ASN A 303 -2.42 23.55 -18.19
CA ASN A 303 -3.14 22.51 -18.93
C ASN A 303 -2.13 21.69 -19.73
N ILE A 304 -1.84 20.49 -19.26
CA ILE A 304 -1.01 19.51 -19.97
C ILE A 304 -1.91 18.64 -20.83
N THR A 305 -1.56 18.52 -22.11
CA THR A 305 -2.14 17.55 -23.04
C THR A 305 -0.99 16.74 -23.59
N THR A 306 -0.75 15.56 -23.01
CA THR A 306 0.37 14.67 -23.33
C THR A 306 -0.09 13.22 -23.29
N ASP A 307 0.65 12.36 -23.96
CA ASP A 307 0.50 10.91 -23.80
C ASP A 307 1.05 10.52 -22.42
N LEU A 308 0.18 9.92 -21.59
CA LEU A 308 0.55 9.33 -20.30
C LEU A 308 0.58 7.81 -20.49
N LEU A 309 1.77 7.29 -20.81
CA LEU A 309 1.96 5.89 -21.19
C LEU A 309 1.57 4.92 -20.07
N GLU A 310 1.68 5.36 -18.82
CA GLU A 310 1.34 4.62 -17.60
C GLU A 310 -0.16 4.35 -17.48
N LEU A 311 -1.00 5.17 -18.13
CA LEU A 311 -2.45 5.01 -18.16
C LEU A 311 -2.92 4.07 -19.27
N ARG A 312 -2.03 3.63 -20.17
CA ARG A 312 -2.40 2.71 -21.24
C ARG A 312 -2.64 1.31 -20.68
N GLU A 313 -3.63 0.63 -21.26
CA GLU A 313 -3.77 -0.80 -21.09
C GLU A 313 -2.50 -1.51 -21.54
N ARG A 314 -2.02 -2.45 -20.71
CA ARG A 314 -0.84 -3.25 -20.98
C ARG A 314 -0.99 -4.64 -20.41
N PHE A 315 -0.40 -5.61 -21.10
CA PHE A 315 -0.20 -6.93 -20.53
C PHE A 315 0.84 -6.85 -19.43
N ILE A 316 0.61 -7.60 -18.36
CA ILE A 316 1.54 -7.70 -17.25
C ILE A 316 1.73 -9.15 -16.86
N SER A 317 2.96 -9.49 -16.50
CA SER A 317 3.35 -10.84 -16.08
C SER A 317 4.35 -10.74 -14.93
N GLY A 318 4.53 -11.83 -14.21
CA GLY A 318 5.53 -11.94 -13.15
C GLY A 318 4.93 -12.34 -11.80
N LYS A 319 5.69 -13.17 -11.08
CA LYS A 319 5.31 -13.73 -9.78
C LYS A 319 5.02 -12.69 -8.70
N ASN A 320 5.55 -11.47 -8.84
CA ASN A 320 5.37 -10.38 -7.87
C ASN A 320 3.91 -9.90 -7.77
N TYR A 321 3.06 -10.27 -8.73
CA TYR A 321 1.65 -9.92 -8.76
C TYR A 321 0.73 -11.00 -8.19
N VAL A 322 1.28 -12.17 -7.85
CA VAL A 322 0.55 -13.25 -7.19
C VAL A 322 0.65 -13.08 -5.69
N ARG A 323 -0.49 -13.08 -4.96
CA ARG A 323 -0.47 -13.00 -3.48
C ARG A 323 -0.82 -14.33 -2.80
N SER A 324 -1.67 -15.14 -3.41
CA SER A 324 -2.05 -16.46 -2.93
C SER A 324 -2.46 -17.38 -4.09
N GLY A 325 -2.55 -18.68 -3.82
CA GLY A 325 -3.02 -19.64 -4.80
C GLY A 325 -3.13 -21.06 -4.26
N SER A 326 -3.80 -21.90 -5.05
CA SER A 326 -4.10 -23.29 -4.75
C SER A 326 -4.00 -24.16 -6.01
N ILE A 327 -3.95 -25.48 -5.82
CA ILE A 327 -3.81 -26.46 -6.89
C ILE A 327 -5.16 -27.15 -7.12
N SER A 328 -5.57 -27.32 -8.37
CA SER A 328 -6.76 -28.09 -8.70
C SER A 328 -6.61 -29.54 -8.22
N PRO A 329 -7.69 -30.28 -7.89
CA PRO A 329 -7.57 -31.61 -7.30
C PRO A 329 -6.77 -32.64 -8.11
N SER A 330 -6.77 -32.51 -9.44
CA SER A 330 -6.00 -33.36 -10.36
C SER A 330 -4.54 -32.92 -10.57
N GLY A 331 -4.14 -31.77 -10.03
CA GLY A 331 -2.87 -31.11 -10.35
C GLY A 331 -2.81 -30.46 -11.74
N ALA A 332 -3.90 -30.49 -12.52
CA ALA A 332 -3.89 -30.01 -13.90
C ALA A 332 -3.73 -28.49 -14.04
N ARG A 333 -4.18 -27.71 -13.05
CA ARG A 333 -4.05 -26.25 -13.02
C ARG A 333 -3.72 -25.76 -11.61
N VAL A 334 -3.11 -24.58 -11.53
CA VAL A 334 -3.12 -23.74 -10.32
C VAL A 334 -4.15 -22.64 -10.49
N VAL A 335 -4.75 -22.18 -9.39
CA VAL A 335 -5.52 -20.95 -9.31
C VAL A 335 -4.75 -19.95 -8.45
N VAL A 336 -4.70 -18.70 -8.89
CA VAL A 336 -3.98 -17.62 -8.19
C VAL A 336 -4.80 -16.34 -8.22
N ASP A 337 -4.69 -15.52 -7.18
CA ASP A 337 -5.06 -14.12 -7.33
C ASP A 337 -3.90 -13.38 -8.02
N PHE A 338 -4.23 -12.51 -8.97
CA PHE A 338 -3.26 -11.78 -9.77
C PHE A 338 -3.77 -10.35 -9.98
N ARG A 339 -3.19 -9.39 -9.25
CA ARG A 339 -3.62 -7.96 -9.26
C ARG A 339 -5.12 -7.75 -9.00
N GLY A 340 -5.74 -8.62 -8.22
CA GLY A 340 -7.16 -8.53 -7.87
C GLY A 340 -8.10 -9.29 -8.80
N ASP A 341 -7.60 -9.96 -9.84
CA ASP A 341 -8.37 -10.95 -10.59
C ASP A 341 -8.04 -12.38 -10.10
N ILE A 342 -8.95 -13.33 -10.35
CA ILE A 342 -8.69 -14.76 -10.15
C ILE A 342 -8.32 -15.41 -11.48
N VAL A 343 -7.09 -15.92 -11.58
CA VAL A 343 -6.53 -16.50 -12.81
C VAL A 343 -6.21 -17.97 -12.58
N THR A 344 -6.50 -18.83 -13.56
CA THR A 344 -6.03 -20.23 -13.54
C THR A 344 -4.95 -20.46 -14.57
N VAL A 345 -3.88 -21.16 -14.20
CA VAL A 345 -2.72 -21.45 -15.05
C VAL A 345 -2.55 -22.96 -15.18
N PRO A 346 -2.42 -23.53 -16.40
CA PRO A 346 -2.24 -24.96 -16.57
C PRO A 346 -0.84 -25.43 -16.20
N ALA A 347 -0.73 -26.67 -15.71
CA ALA A 347 0.55 -27.27 -15.35
C ALA A 347 1.38 -27.71 -16.58
N GLU A 348 0.71 -28.19 -17.64
CA GLU A 348 1.40 -28.73 -18.83
C GLU A 348 1.01 -28.07 -20.16
N LYS A 349 -0.29 -27.97 -20.46
CA LYS A 349 -0.80 -27.56 -21.79
C LYS A 349 -1.99 -26.60 -21.67
N GLY A 350 -2.06 -25.65 -22.61
CA GLY A 350 -3.12 -24.65 -22.71
C GLY A 350 -2.68 -23.27 -22.20
N ASP A 351 -3.60 -22.32 -22.24
CA ASP A 351 -3.35 -20.93 -21.85
C ASP A 351 -3.86 -20.64 -20.42
N PRO A 352 -3.22 -19.69 -19.71
CA PRO A 352 -3.81 -19.05 -18.55
C PRO A 352 -5.20 -18.46 -18.86
N GLU A 353 -6.12 -18.55 -17.91
CA GLU A 353 -7.47 -18.02 -18.04
C GLU A 353 -7.73 -17.04 -16.90
N ASN A 354 -8.02 -15.78 -17.22
CA ASN A 354 -8.57 -14.84 -16.25
C ASN A 354 -10.05 -15.18 -16.03
N THR A 355 -10.36 -15.79 -14.89
CA THR A 355 -11.68 -16.34 -14.63
C THR A 355 -12.66 -15.25 -14.20
N THR A 356 -12.21 -14.14 -13.66
CA THR A 356 -13.12 -13.09 -13.18
C THR A 356 -13.19 -11.92 -14.14
N ALA A 357 -12.04 -11.43 -14.61
CA ALA A 357 -11.93 -10.30 -15.54
C ALA A 357 -12.72 -9.08 -15.06
N THR A 358 -12.51 -8.70 -13.80
CA THR A 358 -13.29 -7.69 -13.07
C THR A 358 -12.45 -6.46 -12.77
N THR A 359 -12.27 -5.59 -13.77
CA THR A 359 -11.52 -4.33 -13.61
C THR A 359 -12.04 -3.48 -12.45
N GLY A 360 -11.14 -3.09 -11.53
CA GLY A 360 -11.46 -2.25 -10.38
C GLY A 360 -12.01 -3.00 -9.17
N VAL A 361 -12.11 -4.33 -9.26
CA VAL A 361 -12.46 -5.23 -8.16
C VAL A 361 -11.18 -5.87 -7.62
N HIS A 362 -11.14 -6.13 -6.31
CA HIS A 362 -10.08 -6.85 -5.65
C HIS A 362 -10.58 -8.20 -5.14
N GLU A 363 -10.23 -9.25 -5.88
CA GLU A 363 -10.48 -10.64 -5.51
C GLU A 363 -9.22 -11.32 -5.00
N LYS A 364 -9.38 -12.23 -4.03
CA LYS A 364 -8.25 -12.83 -3.31
C LYS A 364 -8.58 -14.18 -2.69
N TYR A 365 -7.52 -14.91 -2.29
CA TYR A 365 -7.56 -16.23 -1.65
C TYR A 365 -8.38 -17.26 -2.42
N PRO A 366 -8.08 -17.52 -3.71
CA PRO A 366 -8.82 -18.51 -4.47
C PRO A 366 -8.46 -19.94 -4.07
N GLU A 367 -9.47 -20.78 -3.89
CA GLU A 367 -9.31 -22.18 -3.51
C GLU A 367 -10.20 -23.09 -4.37
N TRP A 368 -9.60 -24.13 -4.96
CA TRP A 368 -10.34 -25.14 -5.72
C TRP A 368 -11.16 -26.04 -4.80
N SER A 369 -12.40 -26.35 -5.19
CA SER A 369 -13.19 -27.36 -4.50
C SER A 369 -12.57 -28.76 -4.71
N PRO A 370 -12.56 -29.65 -3.70
CA PRO A 370 -11.99 -31.00 -3.80
C PRO A 370 -12.56 -31.85 -4.93
N ASN A 371 -13.82 -31.62 -5.32
CA ASN A 371 -14.45 -32.31 -6.45
C ASN A 371 -14.09 -31.74 -7.83
N GLY A 372 -13.32 -30.65 -7.90
CA GLY A 372 -12.85 -30.08 -9.16
C GLY A 372 -13.96 -29.41 -9.99
N THR A 373 -15.02 -28.88 -9.36
CA THR A 373 -16.10 -28.19 -10.10
C THR A 373 -16.19 -26.68 -9.86
N SER A 374 -15.61 -26.18 -8.77
CA SER A 374 -15.82 -24.81 -8.31
C SER A 374 -14.55 -24.19 -7.76
N ILE A 375 -14.48 -22.86 -7.78
CA ILE A 375 -13.45 -22.06 -7.12
C ILE A 375 -14.13 -21.12 -6.13
N ALA A 376 -13.68 -21.14 -4.88
CA ALA A 376 -14.07 -20.18 -3.85
C ALA A 376 -13.08 -19.02 -3.82
N TYR A 377 -13.53 -17.79 -3.64
CA TYR A 377 -12.68 -16.61 -3.45
C TYR A 377 -13.45 -15.49 -2.75
N PHE A 378 -12.75 -14.51 -2.18
CA PHE A 378 -13.37 -13.30 -1.67
C PHE A 378 -13.37 -12.22 -2.75
N SER A 379 -14.47 -11.48 -2.90
CA SER A 379 -14.62 -10.38 -3.86
C SER A 379 -15.23 -9.16 -3.19
N ASP A 380 -14.65 -7.98 -3.42
CA ASP A 380 -15.18 -6.70 -2.95
C ASP A 380 -16.05 -5.98 -4.00
N ALA A 381 -16.51 -6.68 -5.05
CA ALA A 381 -17.28 -6.09 -6.15
C ALA A 381 -18.56 -5.36 -5.69
N SER A 382 -19.09 -5.71 -4.52
CA SER A 382 -20.23 -5.04 -3.88
C SER A 382 -19.88 -3.79 -3.06
N GLY A 383 -18.60 -3.42 -2.97
CA GLY A 383 -18.05 -2.38 -2.09
C GLY A 383 -17.50 -2.90 -0.76
N GLU A 384 -17.92 -4.10 -0.34
CA GLU A 384 -17.43 -4.85 0.82
C GLU A 384 -17.21 -6.31 0.41
N TYR A 385 -16.30 -7.03 1.09
CA TYR A 385 -15.98 -8.41 0.76
C TYR A 385 -17.17 -9.37 0.97
N THR A 386 -17.44 -10.18 -0.05
CA THR A 386 -18.35 -11.33 0.02
C THR A 386 -17.62 -12.60 -0.42
N LEU A 387 -18.16 -13.76 -0.06
CA LEU A 387 -17.64 -15.06 -0.52
C LEU A 387 -18.31 -15.44 -1.83
N HIS A 388 -17.51 -15.64 -2.87
CA HIS A 388 -17.95 -16.09 -4.19
C HIS A 388 -17.60 -17.56 -4.38
N ILE A 389 -18.56 -18.36 -4.83
CA ILE A 389 -18.35 -19.73 -5.29
C ILE A 389 -18.65 -19.78 -6.78
N LYS A 390 -17.61 -19.75 -7.62
CA LYS A 390 -17.75 -19.82 -9.08
C LYS A 390 -17.73 -21.27 -9.54
N ASN A 391 -18.74 -21.67 -10.30
CA ASN A 391 -18.77 -22.96 -10.97
C ASN A 391 -17.97 -22.89 -12.29
N MET A 392 -16.99 -23.76 -12.46
CA MET A 392 -16.05 -23.70 -13.60
C MET A 392 -16.64 -24.20 -14.92
N ASN A 393 -17.73 -24.97 -14.88
CA ASN A 393 -18.38 -25.47 -16.11
C ASN A 393 -19.39 -24.46 -16.66
N SER A 394 -20.18 -23.83 -15.79
CA SER A 394 -21.26 -22.91 -16.19
C SER A 394 -20.85 -21.44 -16.14
N GLY A 395 -19.78 -21.09 -15.44
CA GLY A 395 -19.38 -19.71 -15.15
C GLY A 395 -20.23 -19.01 -14.08
N ASN A 396 -21.31 -19.64 -13.60
CA ASN A 396 -22.20 -19.04 -12.60
C ASN A 396 -21.48 -18.82 -11.26
N VAL A 397 -21.74 -17.66 -10.65
CA VAL A 397 -21.19 -17.29 -9.34
C VAL A 397 -22.30 -17.29 -8.29
N ASN A 398 -22.15 -18.11 -7.26
CA ASN A 398 -22.99 -18.05 -6.06
C ASN A 398 -22.34 -17.12 -5.04
N THR A 399 -22.89 -15.91 -4.89
CA THR A 399 -22.43 -14.93 -3.90
C THR A 399 -23.08 -15.18 -2.54
N ILE A 400 -22.26 -15.18 -1.49
CA ILE A 400 -22.65 -15.37 -0.10
C ILE A 400 -22.19 -14.13 0.70
N PRO A 401 -23.12 -13.31 1.21
CA PRO A 401 -22.79 -12.18 2.08
C PRO A 401 -22.10 -12.65 3.36
N LEU A 402 -21.07 -11.93 3.80
CA LEU A 402 -20.30 -12.24 5.00
C LEU A 402 -20.71 -11.34 6.18
N THR A 403 -20.53 -11.83 7.40
CA THR A 403 -20.95 -11.14 8.65
C THR A 403 -19.81 -10.90 9.64
N GLY A 404 -18.56 -11.02 9.19
CA GLY A 404 -17.35 -10.82 10.01
C GLY A 404 -16.86 -9.37 9.99
N THR A 405 -15.56 -9.17 10.23
CA THR A 405 -14.95 -7.85 10.45
C THR A 405 -14.33 -7.19 9.21
N GLY A 406 -14.87 -7.51 8.02
CA GLY A 406 -14.60 -6.78 6.77
C GLY A 406 -13.47 -7.32 5.90
N PHE A 407 -12.42 -7.91 6.47
CA PHE A 407 -11.33 -8.52 5.69
C PHE A 407 -11.20 -10.01 5.99
N TYR A 408 -11.21 -10.82 4.94
CA TYR A 408 -11.19 -12.29 5.03
C TYR A 408 -9.97 -12.89 4.35
N ALA A 409 -9.57 -14.08 4.79
CA ALA A 409 -8.41 -14.82 4.29
C ALA A 409 -8.55 -16.34 4.47
N ASN A 410 -7.66 -17.08 3.81
CA ASN A 410 -7.39 -18.52 4.01
C ASN A 410 -8.65 -19.41 3.91
N ILE A 411 -9.14 -19.61 2.69
CA ILE A 411 -10.30 -20.48 2.43
C ILE A 411 -9.88 -21.94 2.43
N HIS A 412 -10.61 -22.80 3.15
CA HIS A 412 -10.39 -24.24 3.19
C HIS A 412 -11.69 -25.00 2.95
N TRP A 413 -11.73 -25.82 1.90
CA TRP A 413 -12.92 -26.61 1.57
C TRP A 413 -13.06 -27.85 2.46
N SER A 414 -14.30 -28.20 2.81
CA SER A 414 -14.60 -29.52 3.33
C SER A 414 -14.37 -30.60 2.26
N PRO A 415 -13.93 -31.82 2.63
CA PRO A 415 -13.68 -32.91 1.67
C PRO A 415 -14.87 -33.23 0.75
N ASP A 416 -16.11 -33.08 1.24
CA ASP A 416 -17.33 -33.29 0.44
C ASP A 416 -17.69 -32.13 -0.50
N SER A 417 -16.89 -31.06 -0.52
CA SER A 417 -17.09 -29.83 -1.32
C SER A 417 -18.39 -29.07 -1.03
N LYS A 418 -18.99 -29.24 0.16
CA LYS A 418 -20.25 -28.55 0.54
C LYS A 418 -20.06 -27.35 1.45
N LYS A 419 -18.91 -27.25 2.11
CA LYS A 419 -18.61 -26.19 3.07
C LYS A 419 -17.23 -25.61 2.82
N VAL A 420 -17.04 -24.39 3.28
CA VAL A 420 -15.73 -23.76 3.38
C VAL A 420 -15.54 -23.21 4.78
N SER A 421 -14.33 -23.28 5.30
CA SER A 421 -13.88 -22.51 6.45
C SER A 421 -12.96 -21.38 6.00
N TYR A 422 -12.91 -20.32 6.78
CA TYR A 422 -12.05 -19.17 6.54
C TYR A 422 -11.93 -18.31 7.79
N VAL A 423 -10.98 -17.37 7.76
CA VAL A 423 -10.74 -16.43 8.84
C VAL A 423 -11.02 -14.99 8.43
N ASP A 424 -11.16 -14.11 9.42
CA ASP A 424 -11.19 -12.66 9.22
C ASP A 424 -10.12 -11.92 10.03
N ASN A 425 -9.95 -10.63 9.78
CA ASN A 425 -9.04 -9.74 10.52
C ASN A 425 -9.40 -9.57 12.01
N GLY A 426 -10.60 -9.97 12.42
CA GLY A 426 -11.03 -10.08 13.82
C GLY A 426 -10.56 -11.37 14.50
N ARG A 427 -9.75 -12.17 13.79
CA ARG A 427 -9.21 -13.47 14.21
C ARG A 427 -10.31 -14.48 14.49
N ASN A 428 -11.44 -14.37 13.79
CA ASN A 428 -12.54 -15.31 13.89
C ASN A 428 -12.31 -16.46 12.91
N LEU A 429 -12.69 -17.68 13.29
CA LEU A 429 -12.80 -18.83 12.38
C LEU A 429 -14.27 -19.09 12.09
N TYR A 430 -14.60 -19.14 10.80
CA TYR A 430 -15.95 -19.41 10.31
C TYR A 430 -16.03 -20.72 9.56
N VAL A 431 -17.25 -21.26 9.51
CA VAL A 431 -17.66 -22.31 8.58
C VAL A 431 -18.92 -21.85 7.87
N THR A 432 -18.93 -21.93 6.55
CA THR A 432 -20.07 -21.60 5.70
C THR A 432 -20.53 -22.82 4.94
N ASP A 433 -21.81 -23.16 5.10
CA ASP A 433 -22.49 -24.12 4.23
C ASP A 433 -22.93 -23.42 2.93
N ILE A 434 -22.48 -23.92 1.78
CA ILE A 434 -22.58 -23.20 0.50
C ILE A 434 -24.00 -23.18 -0.03
N LEU A 435 -24.74 -24.27 0.16
CA LEU A 435 -26.10 -24.41 -0.37
C LEU A 435 -27.08 -23.57 0.45
N SER A 436 -27.04 -23.69 1.77
CA SER A 436 -27.93 -22.96 2.68
C SER A 436 -27.47 -21.52 2.93
N LYS A 437 -26.22 -21.19 2.59
CA LYS A 437 -25.53 -19.93 2.93
C LYS A 437 -25.43 -19.68 4.44
N LYS A 438 -25.60 -20.72 5.26
CA LYS A 438 -25.50 -20.60 6.71
C LYS A 438 -24.04 -20.40 7.12
N ILE A 439 -23.76 -19.30 7.82
CA ILE A 439 -22.45 -18.98 8.38
C ILE A 439 -22.46 -19.26 9.88
N THR A 440 -21.44 -19.97 10.36
CA THR A 440 -21.25 -20.28 11.78
C THR A 440 -19.85 -19.84 12.19
N LYS A 441 -19.75 -18.93 13.15
CA LYS A 441 -18.48 -18.63 13.83
C LYS A 441 -18.19 -19.76 14.82
N ILE A 442 -17.05 -20.42 14.69
CA ILE A 442 -16.69 -21.59 15.51
C ILE A 442 -15.59 -21.30 16.52
N ALA A 443 -14.74 -20.30 16.26
CA ALA A 443 -13.67 -19.91 17.17
C ALA A 443 -13.25 -18.45 16.99
N GLN A 444 -12.47 -17.95 17.94
CA GLN A 444 -11.76 -16.68 17.85
C GLN A 444 -10.51 -16.74 18.72
N ASP A 445 -9.42 -16.12 18.27
CA ASP A 445 -8.28 -15.87 19.16
C ASP A 445 -8.70 -14.96 20.33
N VAL A 446 -8.15 -15.23 21.52
CA VAL A 446 -8.40 -14.41 22.71
C VAL A 446 -7.51 -13.16 22.71
N LEU A 447 -6.27 -13.32 22.26
CA LEU A 447 -5.29 -12.24 22.16
C LEU A 447 -4.98 -11.89 20.72
N PHE A 448 -4.77 -10.61 20.48
CA PHE A 448 -4.23 -10.13 19.21
C PHE A 448 -2.71 -10.21 19.20
N VAL A 449 -2.16 -10.93 18.23
CA VAL A 449 -0.74 -10.87 17.89
C VAL A 449 -0.59 -10.08 16.58
N PRO A 450 0.26 -9.04 16.52
CA PRO A 450 0.44 -8.28 15.29
C PRO A 450 1.06 -9.15 14.18
N GLY A 451 0.79 -8.79 12.94
CA GLY A 451 1.18 -9.56 11.76
C GLY A 451 -0.02 -9.83 10.85
N ASP A 452 0.20 -10.67 9.83
CA ASP A 452 -0.82 -11.06 8.86
C ASP A 452 -2.04 -11.75 9.52
N ILE A 453 -3.13 -11.87 8.76
CA ILE A 453 -4.32 -12.60 9.22
C ILE A 453 -3.95 -14.07 9.43
N ARG A 454 -4.09 -14.52 10.68
CA ARG A 454 -3.64 -15.82 11.18
C ARG A 454 -4.67 -16.83 10.74
N ASP A 455 -4.18 -17.90 10.14
CA ASP A 455 -5.02 -19.04 9.86
C ASP A 455 -5.24 -19.84 11.15
N LEU A 456 -6.48 -19.89 11.62
CA LEU A 456 -6.85 -20.68 12.80
C LEU A 456 -7.03 -22.15 12.42
N PHE A 457 -7.33 -22.42 11.15
CA PHE A 457 -7.68 -23.75 10.65
C PHE A 457 -6.48 -24.69 10.69
N GLY A 458 -6.70 -25.93 11.16
CA GLY A 458 -5.74 -27.02 11.06
C GLY A 458 -6.09 -27.96 9.92
N SER A 459 -7.21 -28.67 10.04
CA SER A 459 -7.66 -29.61 9.00
C SER A 459 -9.14 -29.97 9.14
N TRP A 460 -9.74 -30.42 8.03
CA TRP A 460 -11.03 -31.11 8.03
C TRP A 460 -10.83 -32.61 8.29
N SER A 461 -11.74 -33.24 9.03
CA SER A 461 -11.83 -34.71 9.04
C SER A 461 -12.34 -35.22 7.70
N HIS A 462 -11.99 -36.47 7.35
CA HIS A 462 -12.36 -37.08 6.06
C HIS A 462 -13.89 -37.12 5.82
N ASP A 463 -14.68 -37.18 6.88
CA ASP A 463 -16.16 -37.23 6.83
C ASP A 463 -16.81 -35.83 6.76
N SER A 464 -16.01 -34.76 6.73
CA SER A 464 -16.46 -33.36 6.72
C SER A 464 -17.30 -32.95 7.95
N ASN A 465 -17.27 -33.73 9.04
CA ASN A 465 -18.03 -33.44 10.26
C ASN A 465 -17.18 -32.79 11.37
N TRP A 466 -15.86 -32.81 11.26
CA TRP A 466 -14.97 -32.22 12.25
C TRP A 466 -13.95 -31.27 11.62
N ILE A 467 -13.58 -30.25 12.39
CA ILE A 467 -12.50 -29.32 12.08
C ILE A 467 -11.53 -29.29 13.25
N SER A 468 -10.25 -29.48 13.00
CA SER A 468 -9.20 -29.17 13.96
C SER A 468 -8.74 -27.73 13.74
N TYR A 469 -8.45 -27.02 14.82
CA TYR A 469 -8.00 -25.63 14.77
C TYR A 469 -7.23 -25.27 16.04
N THR A 470 -6.52 -24.14 16.01
CA THR A 470 -5.84 -23.59 17.19
C THR A 470 -6.28 -22.16 17.47
N ILE A 471 -6.36 -21.80 18.75
CA ILE A 471 -6.55 -20.41 19.18
C ILE A 471 -5.40 -19.97 20.08
N ILE A 472 -5.04 -18.69 19.99
CA ILE A 472 -4.17 -18.04 20.95
C ILE A 472 -4.98 -17.73 22.21
N THR A 473 -4.52 -18.25 23.33
CA THR A 473 -5.16 -18.12 24.65
C THR A 473 -4.62 -16.92 25.43
N ASP A 474 -5.17 -16.64 26.61
CA ASP A 474 -4.66 -15.62 27.54
C ASP A 474 -3.19 -15.84 27.96
N ALA A 475 -2.70 -17.08 27.89
CA ALA A 475 -1.31 -17.43 28.16
C ALA A 475 -0.37 -17.12 26.96
N ASN A 476 -0.91 -16.56 25.87
CA ASN A 476 -0.22 -16.35 24.60
C ASN A 476 0.32 -17.65 23.96
N PHE A 477 -0.24 -18.80 24.36
CA PHE A 477 -0.01 -20.09 23.72
C PHE A 477 -1.15 -20.45 22.78
N GLU A 478 -0.79 -21.13 21.69
CA GLU A 478 -1.73 -21.84 20.87
C GLU A 478 -2.27 -23.07 21.60
N ARG A 479 -3.59 -23.20 21.60
CA ARG A 479 -4.30 -24.37 22.12
C ARG A 479 -5.09 -25.02 21.00
N ALA A 480 -4.88 -26.31 20.78
CA ALA A 480 -5.60 -27.09 19.78
C ALA A 480 -6.98 -27.55 20.25
N TYR A 481 -7.93 -27.56 19.32
CA TYR A 481 -9.32 -27.99 19.49
C TYR A 481 -9.77 -28.84 18.31
N ALA A 482 -10.77 -29.70 18.55
CA ALA A 482 -11.57 -30.35 17.52
C ALA A 482 -13.04 -29.89 17.65
N TYR A 483 -13.59 -29.27 16.62
CA TYR A 483 -14.97 -28.83 16.55
C TYR A 483 -15.83 -29.84 15.77
N SER A 484 -16.93 -30.28 16.39
CA SER A 484 -17.95 -31.12 15.76
C SER A 484 -19.04 -30.25 15.14
N LEU A 485 -19.26 -30.38 13.84
CA LEU A 485 -20.35 -29.70 13.14
C LEU A 485 -21.72 -30.25 13.56
N SER A 486 -21.84 -31.57 13.73
CA SER A 486 -23.09 -32.21 14.14
C SER A 486 -23.52 -31.81 15.55
N GLU A 487 -22.57 -31.64 16.48
CA GLU A 487 -22.85 -31.23 17.85
C GLU A 487 -22.84 -29.70 18.03
N ASN A 488 -22.32 -28.97 17.05
CA ASN A 488 -22.00 -27.54 17.14
C ASN A 488 -21.16 -27.23 18.39
N LYS A 489 -20.08 -27.99 18.60
CA LYS A 489 -19.30 -27.94 19.85
C LYS A 489 -17.80 -28.18 19.62
N SER A 490 -16.98 -27.37 20.28
CA SER A 490 -15.52 -27.54 20.35
C SER A 490 -15.09 -28.37 21.55
N HIS A 491 -14.11 -29.25 21.32
CA HIS A 491 -13.49 -30.10 22.33
C HIS A 491 -11.98 -29.80 22.38
N PRO A 492 -11.42 -29.42 23.53
CA PRO A 492 -9.99 -29.13 23.63
C PRO A 492 -9.16 -30.41 23.48
N LEU A 493 -8.09 -30.35 22.68
CA LEU A 493 -7.13 -31.44 22.45
C LEU A 493 -5.90 -31.34 23.37
N SER A 494 -5.75 -30.21 24.05
CA SER A 494 -4.68 -29.92 25.02
C SER A 494 -5.23 -29.12 26.19
N ASP A 495 -4.48 -29.08 27.30
CA ASP A 495 -4.83 -28.34 28.52
C ASP A 495 -4.56 -26.83 28.44
N GLY A 496 -3.72 -26.39 27.48
CA GLY A 496 -3.30 -25.00 27.31
C GLY A 496 -2.04 -24.61 28.10
N LEU A 497 -1.34 -25.57 28.71
CA LEU A 497 -0.07 -25.35 29.43
C LEU A 497 1.16 -25.47 28.52
N SER A 498 0.98 -26.00 27.32
CA SER A 498 2.00 -26.13 26.27
C SER A 498 1.53 -25.40 25.03
N ASN A 499 2.47 -24.91 24.21
CA ASN A 499 2.13 -24.35 22.91
C ASN A 499 1.89 -25.49 21.92
N VAL A 500 0.66 -25.64 21.44
CA VAL A 500 0.25 -26.70 20.51
C VAL A 500 -0.19 -26.12 19.18
N SER A 501 0.48 -26.50 18.10
CA SER A 501 0.24 -26.02 16.74
C SER A 501 -0.04 -27.18 15.77
N GLU A 502 -0.54 -26.85 14.58
CA GLU A 502 -0.71 -27.79 13.44
C GLU A 502 -1.51 -29.08 13.74
N PRO A 503 -2.71 -29.01 14.34
CA PRO A 503 -3.52 -30.21 14.55
C PRO A 503 -4.11 -30.70 13.22
N VAL A 504 -3.73 -31.89 12.77
CA VAL A 504 -4.13 -32.48 11.48
C VAL A 504 -4.72 -33.87 11.66
N PHE A 505 -5.93 -34.08 11.13
CA PHE A 505 -6.56 -35.40 11.07
C PHE A 505 -5.82 -36.31 10.09
N ASP A 506 -5.64 -37.57 10.48
CA ASP A 506 -5.13 -38.56 9.56
C ASP A 506 -6.22 -38.98 8.54
N PRO A 507 -5.84 -39.37 7.30
CA PRO A 507 -6.80 -39.78 6.28
C PRO A 507 -7.69 -40.98 6.65
N SER A 508 -7.25 -41.85 7.57
CA SER A 508 -8.04 -42.99 8.03
C SER A 508 -9.11 -42.62 9.07
N GLY A 509 -9.05 -41.40 9.62
CA GLY A 509 -9.97 -40.91 10.65
C GLY A 509 -9.74 -41.49 12.03
N LYS A 510 -8.61 -42.18 12.27
CA LYS A 510 -8.28 -42.86 13.53
C LYS A 510 -7.42 -42.02 14.46
N TYR A 511 -6.66 -41.10 13.90
CA TYR A 511 -5.63 -40.35 14.59
C TYR A 511 -5.70 -38.85 14.27
N LEU A 512 -5.19 -38.04 15.18
CA LEU A 512 -4.88 -36.64 14.96
C LEU A 512 -3.42 -36.40 15.37
N TYR A 513 -2.65 -35.79 14.49
CA TYR A 513 -1.27 -35.39 14.73
C TYR A 513 -1.22 -33.91 15.11
N MET A 514 -0.30 -33.52 15.98
CA MET A 514 -0.08 -32.12 16.34
C MET A 514 1.37 -31.90 16.77
N LEU A 515 1.83 -30.66 16.69
CA LEU A 515 3.11 -30.24 17.26
C LEU A 515 2.87 -29.66 18.64
N ALA A 516 3.70 -30.01 19.63
CA ALA A 516 3.65 -29.36 20.93
C ALA A 516 5.05 -29.01 21.44
N SER A 517 5.13 -27.87 22.14
CA SER A 517 6.32 -27.37 22.80
C SER A 517 6.01 -26.98 24.24
N THR A 518 6.91 -27.36 25.15
CA THR A 518 6.88 -26.97 26.58
C THR A 518 7.91 -25.88 26.91
N ASP A 519 8.80 -25.55 25.97
CA ASP A 519 9.84 -24.52 26.09
C ASP A 519 9.53 -23.24 25.28
N ALA A 520 8.35 -23.16 24.66
CA ALA A 520 7.93 -22.04 23.82
C ALA A 520 7.77 -20.69 24.54
N GLY A 521 7.55 -20.68 25.85
CA GLY A 521 7.18 -19.50 26.64
C GLY A 521 7.97 -18.23 26.31
N PRO A 522 9.30 -18.24 26.37
CA PRO A 522 10.10 -17.06 26.05
C PRO A 522 10.02 -16.59 24.59
N LEU A 523 9.70 -17.48 23.66
CA LEU A 523 9.77 -17.25 22.22
C LEU A 523 8.43 -16.83 21.62
N VAL A 524 7.30 -17.21 22.23
CA VAL A 524 5.97 -16.80 21.74
C VAL A 524 5.70 -15.31 21.96
N ASN A 525 6.48 -14.62 22.79
CA ASN A 525 6.41 -13.16 22.93
C ASN A 525 7.33 -12.48 21.92
N TRP A 526 6.75 -11.90 20.87
CA TRP A 526 7.49 -11.33 19.74
C TRP A 526 8.38 -10.13 20.08
N PHE A 527 8.04 -9.28 21.07
CA PHE A 527 8.76 -8.01 21.29
C PHE A 527 9.83 -8.05 22.41
N ASP A 528 10.17 -9.24 22.92
CA ASP A 528 11.10 -9.38 24.04
C ASP A 528 12.53 -9.66 23.56
N GLN A 529 13.44 -8.68 23.68
CA GLN A 529 14.85 -8.85 23.28
C GLN A 529 15.57 -10.00 24.00
N SER A 530 15.04 -10.49 25.14
CA SER A 530 15.63 -11.62 25.86
C SER A 530 15.43 -12.98 25.18
N ASN A 531 14.69 -13.03 24.06
CA ASN A 531 14.43 -14.25 23.30
C ASN A 531 15.34 -14.43 22.07
N ILE A 532 16.20 -13.45 21.75
CA ILE A 532 16.96 -13.41 20.49
C ILE A 532 17.88 -14.63 20.29
N ASP A 533 18.39 -15.20 21.38
CA ASP A 533 19.30 -16.35 21.37
C ASP A 533 18.62 -17.66 21.85
N LYS A 534 17.28 -17.70 21.90
CA LYS A 534 16.54 -18.89 22.35
C LYS A 534 16.02 -19.71 21.16
N GLU A 535 15.99 -21.02 21.33
CA GLU A 535 15.44 -21.97 20.34
C GLU A 535 14.13 -22.59 20.87
N LEU A 536 13.20 -22.84 19.95
CA LEU A 536 11.92 -23.50 20.22
C LEU A 536 12.03 -24.97 19.86
N THR A 537 11.73 -25.89 20.78
CA THR A 537 11.66 -27.31 20.47
C THR A 537 10.20 -27.75 20.30
N GLN A 538 9.86 -28.32 19.15
CA GLN A 538 8.55 -28.93 18.92
C GLN A 538 8.67 -30.44 18.75
N SER A 539 7.80 -31.18 19.44
CA SER A 539 7.66 -32.63 19.29
C SER A 539 6.34 -32.97 18.61
N ILE A 540 6.33 -34.07 17.85
CA ILE A 540 5.11 -34.59 17.22
C ILE A 540 4.36 -35.45 18.23
N TYR A 541 3.09 -35.14 18.44
CA TYR A 541 2.15 -35.90 19.25
C TYR A 541 1.09 -36.55 18.38
N LEU A 542 0.59 -37.71 18.83
CA LEU A 542 -0.50 -38.45 18.21
C LEU A 542 -1.61 -38.65 19.23
N VAL A 543 -2.84 -38.33 18.84
CA VAL A 543 -4.08 -38.55 19.60
C VAL A 543 -4.89 -39.63 18.89
N THR A 544 -5.32 -40.68 19.62
CA THR A 544 -6.28 -41.68 19.13
C THR A 544 -7.71 -41.13 19.25
N LEU A 545 -8.47 -41.10 18.16
CA LEU A 545 -9.78 -40.44 18.10
C LEU A 545 -10.93 -41.34 18.59
N GLN A 546 -10.76 -42.66 18.53
CA GLN A 546 -11.73 -43.64 19.03
C GLN A 546 -11.13 -44.46 20.18
N LYS A 547 -11.99 -44.84 21.12
CA LYS A 547 -11.61 -45.54 22.36
C LYS A 547 -10.95 -46.90 22.12
N ASP A 548 -11.31 -47.58 21.05
CA ASP A 548 -10.85 -48.91 20.66
C ASP A 548 -9.63 -48.90 19.72
N VAL A 549 -9.24 -47.72 19.21
CA VAL A 549 -8.04 -47.57 18.41
C VAL A 549 -6.82 -47.56 19.32
N LYS A 550 -5.97 -48.59 19.17
CA LYS A 550 -4.68 -48.66 19.87
C LYS A 550 -3.68 -47.67 19.25
N SER A 551 -2.90 -47.01 20.10
CA SER A 551 -1.78 -46.19 19.63
C SER A 551 -0.75 -47.06 18.90
N PRO A 552 -0.24 -46.64 17.72
CA PRO A 552 0.86 -47.33 17.05
C PRO A 552 2.19 -47.22 17.83
N LEU A 553 2.23 -46.36 18.85
CA LEU A 553 3.37 -46.17 19.76
C LEU A 553 3.12 -46.84 21.13
N ALA A 554 2.08 -47.67 21.25
CA ALA A 554 1.82 -48.41 22.48
C ALA A 554 3.01 -49.34 22.77
N LYS A 555 3.51 -49.31 24.01
CA LYS A 555 4.56 -50.24 24.44
C LYS A 555 3.97 -51.64 24.47
N GLU A 556 4.59 -52.55 23.74
CA GLU A 556 4.29 -53.97 23.83
C GLU A 556 5.07 -54.58 25.01
N ASN A 557 4.41 -55.44 25.78
CA ASN A 557 5.02 -56.20 26.85
C ASN A 557 4.79 -57.69 26.55
N ASP A 558 5.86 -58.42 26.29
CA ASP A 558 5.79 -59.86 26.11
C ASP A 558 5.62 -60.53 27.48
N GLU A 559 4.49 -61.20 27.68
CA GLU A 559 4.26 -62.04 28.86
C GLU A 559 4.61 -63.50 28.54
N GLU A 560 5.32 -64.15 29.46
CA GLU A 560 5.69 -65.57 29.35
C GLU A 560 4.45 -66.45 29.42
N LYS A 561 4.09 -67.08 28.29
CA LYS A 561 2.93 -67.98 28.21
C LYS A 561 3.32 -69.35 28.75
N PRO A 562 2.60 -69.91 29.74
CA PRO A 562 2.91 -71.24 30.26
C PRO A 562 2.82 -72.27 29.13
N LYS A 563 3.83 -73.14 29.03
CA LYS A 563 3.82 -74.30 28.12
C LYS A 563 2.60 -75.16 28.46
N VAL A 564 1.61 -75.17 27.57
CA VAL A 564 0.59 -76.21 27.56
C VAL A 564 1.23 -77.42 26.93
N ASP A 565 1.61 -78.40 27.76
CA ASP A 565 2.04 -79.71 27.28
C ASP A 565 0.92 -80.33 26.44
N LYS A 566 1.14 -80.39 25.12
CA LYS A 566 0.32 -81.21 24.23
C LYS A 566 0.56 -82.66 24.60
N LYS A 567 -0.42 -83.30 25.25
CA LYS A 567 -0.49 -84.76 25.30
C LYS A 567 -0.63 -85.30 23.87
N GLU A 568 0.37 -86.03 23.42
CA GLU A 568 0.28 -86.92 22.26
C GLU A 568 -0.66 -88.09 22.60
N ASP A 569 -1.78 -88.19 21.87
CA ASP A 569 -2.61 -89.40 21.86
C ASP A 569 -2.01 -90.41 20.87
N ASP A 570 -1.24 -91.35 21.41
CA ASP A 570 -0.71 -92.52 20.71
C ASP A 570 -1.83 -93.53 20.43
N LYS A 571 -2.32 -93.57 19.17
CA LYS A 571 -3.13 -94.69 18.67
C LYS A 571 -2.21 -95.88 18.34
N LYS A 572 -2.07 -96.83 19.28
CA LYS A 572 -1.64 -98.20 18.95
C LYS A 572 -2.79 -98.96 18.31
N GLY A 573 -2.63 -99.28 17.03
CA GLY A 573 -3.37 -100.34 16.37
C GLY A 573 -2.86 -101.70 16.84
N ASP A 574 -3.80 -102.58 17.20
CA ASP A 574 -3.53 -103.99 17.43
C ASP A 574 -4.08 -104.81 16.26
N LYS A 575 -3.31 -105.81 15.83
CA LYS A 575 -3.61 -106.75 14.75
C LYS A 575 -4.07 -108.08 15.35
N THR A 576 -4.70 -108.89 14.50
CA THR A 576 -5.16 -110.30 14.62
C THR A 576 -6.59 -110.44 15.16
N THR A 577 -7.52 -111.10 14.47
CA THR A 577 -7.47 -112.17 13.45
C THR A 577 -8.24 -111.87 12.17
#